data_AF-M6QKQ3-F1
#
_entry.id   AF-M6QKQ3-F1
#
_cell.length_a   1.000
_cell.length_b   1.000
_cell.length_c   1.000
_cell.angle_alpha   90.00
_cell.angle_beta   90.00
_cell.angle_gamma   90.00
#
_symmetry.space_group_name_H-M   'P 1'
#
loop_
_entity.id
_entity.type
_entity.pdbx_description
1 polymer ?
#
loop_
_entity_poly.entity_id
_entity_poly.type
_entity_poly.pdbx_seq_one_letter_code
_entity_poly.pdbx_strand_id
1 'polypeptide(L)'
;MANELKIPLTDNEVKVYYQSLLQKVTANDFNRLSGAESEHSAIPAVLTAILATIGRNTDTAIGFSVSTLDNQTIKVSAGLYIRPHAVYIFPPVTLSPHSGSLEGIYEIELEETLTDSSAVSLWNTTTQRFQPQVRPTRKTYRTSLFEQCEPPPNEWTRSCKLKKDKAWLVKHNTTKNLRRTRLNFW
;
A
#
# COMPACT_ATOMS: atom_id res chain seq x y z
N MET A 1 18.37 -3.18 -18.48
CA MET A 1 18.02 -1.77 -18.19
C MET A 1 16.80 -1.80 -17.28
N ALA A 2 16.57 -0.79 -16.43
CA ALA A 2 15.41 -0.83 -15.53
C ALA A 2 14.16 -0.49 -16.35
N ASN A 3 13.23 -1.43 -16.46
CA ASN A 3 12.01 -1.32 -17.29
C ASN A 3 10.96 -0.37 -16.68
N GLU A 4 11.21 0.15 -15.48
CA GLU A 4 10.31 0.98 -14.71
C GLU A 4 11.06 2.09 -13.96
N LEU A 5 10.44 3.26 -13.84
CA LEU A 5 10.92 4.42 -13.11
C LEU A 5 10.09 4.60 -11.84
N LYS A 6 10.72 4.58 -10.66
CA LYS A 6 10.02 4.84 -9.40
C LYS A 6 9.74 6.33 -9.23
N ILE A 7 8.46 6.68 -9.02
CA ILE A 7 8.05 8.03 -8.68
C ILE A 7 8.03 8.16 -7.15
N PRO A 8 8.77 9.12 -6.58
CA PRO A 8 8.79 9.29 -5.13
C PRO A 8 7.43 9.78 -4.63
N LEU A 9 6.91 9.09 -3.62
CA LEU A 9 5.73 9.48 -2.87
C LEU A 9 6.15 9.86 -1.44
N THR A 10 5.42 10.81 -0.85
CA THR A 10 5.55 11.21 0.56
C THR A 10 4.24 10.93 1.29
N ASP A 11 4.28 10.67 2.59
CA ASP A 11 3.09 10.36 3.42
C ASP A 11 2.24 9.18 2.89
N ASN A 12 2.93 8.19 2.34
CA ASN A 12 2.39 7.00 1.67
C ASN A 12 2.44 5.74 2.55
N GLU A 13 2.63 5.89 3.86
CA GLU A 13 2.81 4.81 4.83
C GLU A 13 1.75 4.83 5.92
N VAL A 14 1.20 3.65 6.22
CA VAL A 14 0.38 3.40 7.40
C VAL A 14 1.11 2.41 8.28
N LYS A 15 1.39 2.79 9.53
CA LYS A 15 2.08 1.93 10.51
C LYS A 15 1.12 1.45 11.58
N VAL A 16 1.10 0.15 11.81
CA VAL A 16 0.25 -0.49 12.81
C VAL A 16 1.11 -1.27 13.78
N TYR A 17 0.69 -1.32 15.05
CA TYR A 17 1.32 -2.14 16.07
C TYR A 17 1.49 -3.60 15.62
N TYR A 18 2.69 -4.15 15.86
CA TYR A 18 3.01 -5.55 15.62
C TYR A 18 3.66 -6.16 16.85
N GLN A 19 3.18 -7.34 17.25
CA GLN A 19 3.71 -8.10 18.37
C GLN A 19 4.22 -9.46 17.89
N SER A 20 5.44 -9.83 18.30
CA SER A 20 5.97 -11.16 18.06
C SER A 20 5.35 -12.21 19.01
N LEU A 21 5.17 -13.45 18.54
CA LEU A 21 4.47 -14.53 19.28
C LEU A 21 4.97 -14.82 20.71
N LEU A 22 6.26 -14.59 20.98
CA LEU A 22 6.88 -14.86 22.29
C LEU A 22 7.21 -13.58 23.06
N GLN A 23 6.74 -12.43 22.58
CA GLN A 23 7.04 -11.14 23.18
C GLN A 23 6.17 -10.92 24.41
N LYS A 24 6.81 -10.51 25.51
CA LYS A 24 6.12 -10.08 26.73
C LYS A 24 5.21 -8.90 26.40
N VAL A 25 3.93 -9.03 26.73
CA VAL A 25 2.95 -7.94 26.64
C VAL A 25 3.20 -6.94 27.77
N THR A 26 3.21 -5.65 27.46
CA THR A 26 3.31 -4.55 28.42
C THR A 26 2.00 -3.78 28.51
N ALA A 27 1.85 -2.95 29.55
CA ALA A 27 0.69 -2.06 29.67
C ALA A 27 0.54 -1.14 28.45
N ASN A 28 1.67 -0.72 27.85
CA ASN A 28 1.63 0.14 26.67
C ASN A 28 1.10 -0.59 25.43
N ASP A 29 1.40 -1.89 25.30
CA ASP A 29 0.86 -2.71 24.23
C ASP A 29 -0.67 -2.82 24.32
N PHE A 30 -1.23 -2.90 25.54
CA PHE A 30 -2.68 -2.84 25.75
C PHE A 30 -3.28 -1.50 25.35
N ASN A 31 -2.62 -0.38 25.62
CA ASN A 31 -3.10 0.95 25.19
C ASN A 31 -3.13 1.07 23.66
N ARG A 32 -2.15 0.49 22.96
CA ARG A 32 -2.12 0.46 21.48
C ARG A 32 -3.20 -0.45 20.89
N LEU A 33 -3.38 -1.64 21.47
CA LEU A 33 -4.39 -2.60 21.04
C LEU A 33 -5.83 -2.11 21.29
N SER A 34 -6.05 -1.44 22.42
CA SER A 34 -7.36 -0.86 22.78
C SER A 34 -7.70 0.43 22.03
N GLY A 35 -6.73 1.02 21.33
CA GLY A 35 -6.91 2.29 20.63
C GLY A 35 -6.84 3.53 21.51
N ALA A 36 -6.44 3.37 22.79
CA ALA A 36 -6.10 4.50 23.65
C ALA A 36 -4.90 5.29 23.10
N GLU A 37 -3.95 4.61 22.41
CA GLU A 37 -2.92 5.25 21.58
C GLU A 37 -3.28 5.11 20.09
N SER A 38 -3.82 6.18 19.49
CA SER A 38 -4.31 6.17 18.10
C SER A 38 -3.20 6.01 17.05
N GLU A 39 -2.00 6.53 17.30
CA GLU A 39 -0.88 6.57 16.35
C GLU A 39 -0.34 5.18 15.97
N HIS A 40 -0.73 4.13 16.70
CA HIS A 40 -0.24 2.77 16.50
C HIS A 40 -1.34 1.71 16.51
N SER A 41 -2.60 2.13 16.70
CA SER A 41 -3.69 1.20 16.81
C SER A 41 -4.14 0.66 15.46
N ALA A 42 -4.53 -0.62 15.43
CA ALA A 42 -5.21 -1.19 14.28
C ALA A 42 -6.66 -0.68 14.16
N ILE A 43 -7.24 -0.13 15.24
CA ILE A 43 -8.65 0.25 15.30
C ILE A 43 -9.02 1.34 14.27
N PRO A 44 -8.27 2.45 14.12
CA PRO A 44 -8.56 3.44 13.08
C PRO A 44 -8.49 2.86 11.66
N ALA A 45 -7.52 1.98 11.39
CA ALA A 45 -7.41 1.30 10.10
C ALA A 45 -8.59 0.35 9.85
N VAL A 46 -9.01 -0.42 10.87
CA VAL A 46 -10.16 -1.31 10.81
C VAL A 46 -11.47 -0.54 10.67
N LEU A 47 -11.67 0.55 11.41
CA LEU A 47 -12.87 1.39 11.30
C LEU A 47 -12.97 2.05 9.93
N THR A 48 -11.84 2.55 9.40
CA THR A 48 -11.76 3.09 8.04
C THR A 48 -12.08 1.99 7.01
N ALA A 49 -11.53 0.79 7.20
CA ALA A 49 -11.81 -0.35 6.35
C ALA A 49 -13.30 -0.73 6.39
N ILE A 50 -13.91 -0.80 7.58
CA ILE A 50 -15.33 -1.13 7.75
C ILE A 50 -16.21 -0.07 7.09
N LEU A 51 -16.05 1.22 7.42
CA LEU A 51 -16.85 2.30 6.84
C LEU A 51 -16.77 2.34 5.32
N ALA A 52 -15.60 2.04 4.76
CA ALA A 52 -15.37 1.95 3.33
C ALA A 52 -15.94 0.69 2.63
N THR A 53 -16.13 -0.39 3.39
CA THR A 53 -16.54 -1.71 2.89
C THR A 53 -17.98 -2.08 3.22
N ILE A 54 -18.71 -1.25 3.99
CA ILE A 54 -20.16 -1.44 4.16
C ILE A 54 -20.82 -1.53 2.77
N GLY A 55 -21.31 -2.72 2.44
CA GLY A 55 -21.93 -3.05 1.15
C GLY A 55 -20.98 -3.48 0.02
N ARG A 56 -19.69 -3.77 0.29
CA ARG A 56 -18.70 -4.20 -0.73
C ARG A 56 -17.94 -5.46 -0.30
N ASN A 57 -17.81 -6.42 -1.22
CA ASN A 57 -17.25 -7.75 -0.94
C ASN A 57 -15.85 -7.97 -1.57
N THR A 58 -15.22 -6.93 -2.13
CA THR A 58 -13.94 -7.00 -2.85
C THR A 58 -13.00 -5.87 -2.44
N ASP A 59 -11.71 -6.00 -2.77
CA ASP A 59 -10.71 -4.93 -2.64
C ASP A 59 -11.30 -3.61 -3.15
N THR A 60 -11.21 -2.56 -2.34
CA THR A 60 -11.91 -1.30 -2.59
C THR A 60 -10.91 -0.14 -2.64
N ALA A 61 -11.00 0.65 -3.72
CA ALA A 61 -10.29 1.93 -3.87
C ALA A 61 -11.28 3.09 -3.67
N ILE A 62 -10.92 4.10 -2.87
CA ILE A 62 -11.78 5.25 -2.53
C ILE A 62 -10.99 6.56 -2.64
N GLY A 63 -11.65 7.65 -3.01
CA GLY A 63 -11.09 9.01 -2.94
C GLY A 63 -10.28 9.45 -4.16
N PHE A 64 -9.90 8.51 -5.02
CA PHE A 64 -9.17 8.82 -6.24
C PHE A 64 -10.02 9.60 -7.24
N SER A 65 -9.49 10.73 -7.67
CA SER A 65 -9.97 11.55 -8.76
C SER A 65 -8.78 11.92 -9.64
N VAL A 66 -9.00 11.89 -10.94
CA VAL A 66 -7.98 12.17 -11.95
C VAL A 66 -8.44 13.39 -12.71
N SER A 67 -7.56 14.38 -12.83
CA SER A 67 -7.79 15.57 -13.64
C SER A 67 -6.52 15.91 -14.41
N THR A 68 -6.68 16.45 -15.61
CA THR A 68 -5.59 17.02 -16.38
C THR A 68 -5.60 18.53 -16.18
N LEU A 69 -4.45 19.13 -15.83
CA LEU A 69 -4.35 20.59 -15.74
C LEU A 69 -4.08 21.22 -17.11
N ASP A 70 -3.32 20.50 -17.93
CA ASP A 70 -2.89 20.84 -19.28
C ASP A 70 -2.62 19.53 -20.06
N ASN A 71 -2.06 19.64 -21.27
CA ASN A 71 -1.75 18.48 -22.13
C ASN A 71 -0.51 17.67 -21.65
N GLN A 72 0.12 18.03 -20.52
CA GLN A 72 1.38 17.42 -20.08
C GLN A 72 1.38 16.98 -18.62
N THR A 73 0.38 17.38 -17.83
CA THR A 73 0.32 17.11 -16.40
C THR A 73 -1.00 16.43 -16.01
N ILE A 74 -0.86 15.34 -15.25
CA ILE A 74 -1.96 14.55 -14.70
C ILE A 74 -1.94 14.75 -13.18
N LYS A 75 -3.03 15.25 -12.61
CA LYS A 75 -3.24 15.32 -11.18
C LYS A 75 -4.08 14.14 -10.72
N VAL A 76 -3.54 13.36 -9.79
CA VAL A 76 -4.24 12.30 -9.09
C VAL A 76 -4.46 12.76 -7.65
N SER A 77 -5.71 12.82 -7.20
CA SER A 77 -6.02 13.17 -5.81
C SER A 77 -5.65 12.03 -4.84
N ALA A 78 -5.57 12.37 -3.56
CA ALA A 78 -5.37 11.40 -2.51
C ALA A 78 -6.45 10.31 -2.55
N GLY A 79 -6.07 9.09 -2.23
CA GLY A 79 -6.97 7.95 -2.19
C GLY A 79 -6.54 6.89 -1.19
N LEU A 80 -7.41 5.91 -0.99
CA LEU A 80 -7.21 4.80 -0.07
C LEU A 80 -7.43 3.47 -0.78
N TYR A 81 -6.54 2.51 -0.55
CA TYR A 81 -6.77 1.11 -0.89
C TYR A 81 -7.08 0.33 0.38
N ILE A 82 -8.18 -0.40 0.37
CA ILE A 82 -8.68 -1.13 1.53
C ILE A 82 -8.76 -2.61 1.19
N ARG A 83 -8.07 -3.40 2.00
CA ARG A 83 -8.05 -4.87 1.98
C ARG A 83 -8.60 -5.41 3.29
N PRO A 84 -9.01 -6.68 3.36
CA PRO A 84 -9.58 -7.28 4.58
C PRO A 84 -8.71 -7.13 5.86
N HIS A 85 -7.40 -6.95 5.71
CA HIS A 85 -6.44 -6.90 6.82
C HIS A 85 -5.48 -5.70 6.76
N ALA A 86 -5.75 -4.72 5.90
CA ALA A 86 -4.84 -3.61 5.66
C ALA A 86 -5.52 -2.40 5.02
N VAL A 87 -5.04 -1.21 5.37
CA VAL A 87 -5.37 0.04 4.68
C VAL A 87 -4.05 0.64 4.16
N TYR A 88 -4.06 1.07 2.90
CA TYR A 88 -2.96 1.77 2.28
C TYR A 88 -3.42 3.17 1.87
N ILE A 89 -2.57 4.16 2.10
CA ILE A 89 -2.81 5.55 1.70
C ILE A 89 -2.03 5.84 0.42
N PHE A 90 -2.72 6.40 -0.56
CA PHE A 90 -2.10 6.99 -1.73
C PHE A 90 -2.19 8.53 -1.63
N PRO A 91 -1.05 9.24 -1.52
CA PRO A 91 -1.04 10.70 -1.41
C PRO A 91 -1.42 11.36 -2.74
N PRO A 92 -1.83 12.63 -2.74
CA PRO A 92 -2.06 13.36 -3.99
C PRO A 92 -0.73 13.54 -4.73
N VAL A 93 -0.73 13.32 -6.04
CA VAL A 93 0.48 13.41 -6.87
C VAL A 93 0.17 14.10 -8.20
N THR A 94 1.15 14.89 -8.66
CA THR A 94 1.14 15.45 -10.03
C THR A 94 2.17 14.69 -10.84
N LEU A 95 1.73 14.10 -11.95
CA LEU A 95 2.52 13.25 -12.83
C LEU A 95 2.75 13.99 -14.15
N SER A 96 3.98 13.96 -14.63
CA SER A 96 4.37 14.43 -15.95
C SER A 96 5.03 13.26 -16.68
N PRO A 97 4.41 12.70 -17.74
CA PRO A 97 4.94 11.52 -18.42
C PRO A 97 6.39 11.73 -18.87
N HIS A 98 7.24 10.75 -18.62
CA HIS A 98 8.63 10.81 -19.07
C HIS A 98 8.72 10.61 -20.59
N SER A 99 9.71 11.22 -21.26
CA SER A 99 9.85 11.13 -22.73
C SER A 99 10.14 9.72 -23.25
N GLY A 100 10.62 8.82 -22.38
CA GLY A 100 10.81 7.39 -22.67
C GLY A 100 9.69 6.48 -22.17
N SER A 101 8.58 7.06 -21.70
CA SER A 101 7.44 6.32 -21.13
C SER A 101 6.60 5.67 -22.21
N LEU A 102 6.17 4.43 -21.98
CA LEU A 102 5.25 3.75 -22.88
C LEU A 102 3.82 4.16 -22.54
N GLU A 103 3.25 5.05 -23.36
CA GLU A 103 1.84 5.47 -23.28
C GLU A 103 1.39 6.06 -21.94
N GLY A 104 2.30 6.55 -21.08
CA GLY A 104 1.94 7.13 -19.79
C GLY A 104 1.30 6.12 -18.83
N ILE A 105 1.77 4.87 -18.85
CA ILE A 105 1.30 3.81 -17.96
C ILE A 105 1.97 3.95 -16.59
N TYR A 106 1.14 4.05 -15.55
CA TYR A 106 1.60 4.06 -14.17
C TYR A 106 1.13 2.82 -13.42
N GLU A 107 1.98 2.29 -12.54
CA GLU A 107 1.70 1.13 -11.70
C GLU A 107 1.83 1.49 -10.23
N ILE A 108 0.83 1.08 -9.45
CA ILE A 108 0.83 1.18 -8.00
C ILE A 108 1.16 -0.18 -7.41
N GLU A 109 2.18 -0.21 -6.57
CA GLU A 109 2.57 -1.37 -5.78
C GLU A 109 2.18 -1.15 -4.32
N LEU A 110 1.58 -2.17 -3.73
CA LEU A 110 1.16 -2.18 -2.32
C LEU A 110 2.11 -3.09 -1.54
N GLU A 111 3.00 -2.50 -0.76
CA GLU A 111 4.05 -3.17 -0.01
C GLU A 111 3.65 -3.35 1.46
N GLU A 112 3.97 -4.52 2.03
CA GLU A 112 3.76 -4.83 3.44
C GLU A 112 5.09 -5.31 4.03
N THR A 113 5.59 -4.60 5.04
CA THR A 113 6.88 -4.92 5.69
C THR A 113 6.80 -4.80 7.21
N LEU A 114 7.69 -5.51 7.90
CA LEU A 114 7.89 -5.34 9.34
C LEU A 114 9.02 -4.31 9.56
N THR A 115 8.73 -3.27 10.34
CA THR A 115 9.63 -2.12 10.53
C THR A 115 9.71 -1.70 11.99
N ASP A 116 10.47 -0.63 12.25
CA ASP A 116 10.65 0.03 13.55
C ASP A 116 11.08 -0.96 14.64
N SER A 117 12.33 -1.40 14.52
CA SER A 117 12.94 -2.35 15.45
C SER A 117 13.24 -1.69 16.79
N SER A 118 12.84 -2.35 17.88
CA SER A 118 13.22 -1.96 19.23
C SER A 118 13.62 -3.17 20.06
N ALA A 119 14.28 -2.93 21.19
CA ALA A 119 14.54 -3.99 22.16
C ALA A 119 13.21 -4.39 22.81
N VAL A 120 12.80 -5.65 22.63
CA VAL A 120 11.60 -6.23 23.24
C VAL A 120 11.97 -7.47 24.04
N SER A 121 11.25 -7.73 25.13
CA SER A 121 11.49 -8.91 25.96
C SER A 121 10.84 -10.14 25.32
N LEU A 122 11.64 -11.09 24.85
CA LEU A 122 11.18 -12.36 24.28
C LEU A 122 11.39 -13.52 25.26
N TRP A 123 10.42 -14.44 25.31
CA TRP A 123 10.55 -15.67 26.08
C TRP A 123 11.60 -16.59 25.45
N ASN A 124 12.62 -16.94 26.22
CA ASN A 124 13.63 -17.91 25.83
C ASN A 124 13.24 -19.29 26.39
N THR A 125 12.99 -20.26 25.50
CA THR A 125 12.54 -21.61 25.88
C THR A 125 13.61 -22.42 26.60
N THR A 126 14.89 -22.16 26.36
CA THR A 126 16.02 -22.85 27.01
C THR A 126 16.25 -22.34 28.42
N THR A 127 16.29 -21.02 28.60
CA THR A 127 16.57 -20.40 29.92
C THR A 127 15.31 -20.15 30.75
N GLN A 128 14.13 -20.32 30.16
CA GLN A 128 12.83 -20.04 30.77
C GLN A 128 12.74 -18.63 31.37
N ARG A 129 13.36 -17.66 30.69
CA ARG A 129 13.39 -16.27 31.11
C ARG A 129 13.13 -15.36 29.92
N PHE A 130 12.58 -14.19 30.21
CA PHE A 130 12.49 -13.12 29.24
C PHE A 130 13.85 -12.46 29.04
N GLN A 131 14.27 -12.33 27.79
CA GLN A 131 15.53 -11.67 27.43
C GLN A 131 15.27 -10.59 26.39
N PRO A 132 15.92 -9.42 26.50
CA PRO A 132 15.78 -8.36 25.50
C PRO A 132 16.40 -8.81 24.18
N GLN A 133 15.66 -8.67 23.10
CA GLN A 133 16.11 -8.93 21.73
C GLN A 133 15.56 -7.87 20.80
N VAL A 134 16.31 -7.53 19.76
CA VAL A 134 15.87 -6.59 18.74
C VAL A 134 14.86 -7.28 17.82
N ARG A 135 13.65 -6.74 17.78
CA ARG A 135 12.56 -7.21 16.90
C ARG A 135 11.79 -6.03 16.33
N PRO A 136 11.21 -6.19 15.13
CA PRO A 136 10.29 -5.20 14.59
C PRO A 136 9.08 -5.05 15.53
N THR A 137 8.61 -3.81 15.70
CA THR A 137 7.44 -3.49 16.53
C THR A 137 6.29 -2.90 15.74
N ARG A 138 6.47 -2.71 14.43
CA ARG A 138 5.46 -2.18 13.54
C ARG A 138 5.35 -3.03 12.29
N LYS A 139 4.13 -3.07 11.77
CA LYS A 139 3.81 -3.51 10.43
C LYS A 139 3.46 -2.28 9.61
N THR A 140 4.24 -2.04 8.55
CA THR A 140 4.11 -0.88 7.68
C THR A 140 3.49 -1.29 6.35
N TYR A 141 2.44 -0.58 5.98
CA TYR A 141 1.74 -0.71 4.71
C TYR A 141 2.10 0.52 3.86
N ARG A 142 2.85 0.32 2.78
CA ARG A 142 3.36 1.40 1.93
C ARG A 142 2.78 1.31 0.53
N THR A 143 2.43 2.44 -0.07
CA THR A 143 2.13 2.52 -1.51
C THR A 143 3.35 3.02 -2.27
N SER A 144 3.72 2.39 -3.38
CA SER A 144 4.76 2.89 -4.29
C SER A 144 4.16 3.11 -5.68
N LEU A 145 4.62 4.13 -6.38
CA LEU A 145 4.20 4.44 -7.74
C LEU A 145 5.38 4.28 -8.69
N PHE A 146 5.12 3.65 -9.83
CA PHE A 146 6.10 3.43 -10.89
C PHE A 146 5.52 3.88 -12.23
N GLU A 147 6.36 4.38 -13.10
CA GLU A 147 6.06 4.64 -14.51
C GLU A 147 6.77 3.58 -15.35
N GLN A 148 6.04 2.98 -16.31
CA GLN A 148 6.58 1.90 -17.15
C GLN A 148 7.25 2.48 -18.41
N CYS A 149 8.50 2.10 -18.64
CA CYS A 149 9.31 2.58 -19.78
C CYS A 149 9.47 1.51 -20.88
N GLU A 150 9.13 0.25 -20.61
CA GLU A 150 9.13 -0.84 -21.60
C GLU A 150 7.83 -1.67 -21.48
N PRO A 151 7.36 -2.31 -22.57
CA PRO A 151 6.19 -3.17 -22.52
C PRO A 151 6.49 -4.41 -21.66
N PRO A 152 5.58 -4.85 -20.77
CA PRO A 152 5.82 -6.00 -19.90
C PRO A 152 6.00 -7.27 -20.74
N PRO A 153 6.88 -8.20 -20.32
CA PRO A 153 7.20 -9.39 -21.12
C PRO A 153 5.95 -10.25 -21.41
N ASN A 154 5.61 -10.33 -22.69
CA ASN A 154 4.83 -11.29 -23.49
C ASN A 154 3.61 -12.07 -22.93
N GLU A 155 3.11 -11.83 -21.72
CA GLU A 155 1.82 -12.41 -21.23
C GLU A 155 0.65 -11.41 -21.24
N TRP A 156 0.88 -10.16 -21.67
CA TRP A 156 -0.04 -9.03 -21.48
C TRP A 156 -0.83 -8.61 -22.73
N THR A 157 -0.69 -9.32 -23.85
CA THR A 157 -1.16 -8.91 -25.18
C THR A 157 -2.66 -9.04 -25.47
N ARG A 158 -3.55 -9.24 -24.48
CA ARG A 158 -5.00 -9.38 -24.77
C ARG A 158 -5.93 -8.80 -23.70
N SER A 159 -5.97 -7.48 -23.52
CA SER A 159 -7.19 -6.82 -22.98
C SER A 159 -7.27 -5.29 -23.14
N CYS A 160 -6.60 -4.66 -24.12
CA CYS A 160 -6.90 -3.27 -24.46
C CYS A 160 -8.10 -3.22 -25.41
N LYS A 161 -9.33 -3.31 -24.88
CA LYS A 161 -10.53 -2.86 -25.57
C LYS A 161 -10.97 -1.53 -24.96
N LEU A 162 -10.75 -0.46 -25.72
CA LEU A 162 -11.20 0.90 -25.46
C LEU A 162 -12.71 0.92 -25.19
N LYS A 163 -13.11 1.39 -24.01
CA LYS A 163 -14.38 2.08 -23.83
C LYS A 163 -14.06 3.53 -23.48
N LYS A 164 -14.48 4.43 -24.37
CA LYS A 164 -14.53 5.88 -24.14
C LYS A 164 -15.15 6.15 -22.76
N ASP A 165 -14.53 7.07 -22.04
CA ASP A 165 -15.07 7.79 -20.87
C ASP A 165 -14.90 7.21 -19.46
N LYS A 166 -14.04 6.21 -19.20
CA LYS A 166 -13.71 5.81 -17.81
C LYS A 166 -12.24 5.40 -17.65
N ALA A 167 -11.44 6.25 -17.00
CA ALA A 167 -10.08 5.93 -16.60
C ALA A 167 -10.07 5.04 -15.35
N TRP A 168 -10.34 3.75 -15.49
CA TRP A 168 -9.99 2.71 -14.50
C TRP A 168 -9.88 1.37 -15.22
N LEU A 169 -8.70 0.74 -15.18
CA LEU A 169 -8.53 -0.64 -15.63
C LEU A 169 -7.78 -1.44 -14.57
N VAL A 170 -8.54 -1.86 -13.55
CA VAL A 170 -8.08 -2.79 -12.51
C VAL A 170 -8.10 -4.20 -13.09
N LYS A 171 -6.93 -4.82 -13.25
CA LYS A 171 -6.81 -6.25 -13.55
C LYS A 171 -6.02 -6.91 -12.43
N HIS A 172 -6.68 -7.76 -11.65
CA HIS A 172 -6.01 -8.63 -10.68
C HIS A 172 -5.27 -9.73 -11.43
N ASN A 173 -3.97 -9.92 -11.15
CA ASN A 173 -3.26 -11.13 -11.54
C ASN A 173 -2.96 -11.96 -10.28
N THR A 174 -3.37 -13.22 -10.30
CA THR A 174 -3.44 -14.14 -9.15
C THR A 174 -2.20 -15.01 -8.94
N THR A 175 -1.08 -14.72 -9.59
CA THR A 175 0.06 -15.66 -9.61
C THR A 175 1.40 -14.95 -9.46
N LYS A 176 1.62 -14.38 -8.27
CA LYS A 176 2.88 -14.21 -7.50
C LYS A 176 2.62 -13.16 -6.42
N ASN A 177 3.32 -13.23 -5.29
CA ASN A 177 3.13 -12.38 -4.11
C ASN A 177 3.43 -10.87 -4.32
N LEU A 178 3.32 -10.35 -5.54
CA LEU A 178 3.46 -8.95 -5.93
C LEU A 178 2.16 -8.52 -6.63
N ARG A 179 1.33 -7.75 -5.93
CA ARG A 179 0.01 -7.29 -6.42
C ARG A 179 0.14 -5.85 -6.92
N ARG A 180 0.53 -5.69 -8.18
CA ARG A 180 0.63 -4.39 -8.87
C ARG A 180 -0.72 -4.01 -9.51
N THR A 181 -1.09 -2.73 -9.45
CA THR A 181 -2.34 -2.18 -10.01
C THR A 181 -2.02 -1.13 -11.08
N ARG A 182 -2.65 -1.21 -12.25
CA ARG A 182 -2.36 -0.34 -13.41
C ARG A 182 -3.31 0.87 -13.47
N LEU A 183 -2.76 2.04 -13.73
CA LEU A 183 -3.46 3.27 -14.09
C LEU A 183 -3.15 3.60 -15.55
N ASN A 184 -4.19 3.72 -16.38
CA ASN A 184 -4.07 4.12 -17.77
C ASN A 184 -4.66 5.53 -17.93
N PHE A 185 -3.87 6.43 -18.51
CA PHE A 185 -4.31 7.77 -18.88
C PHE A 185 -4.21 7.88 -20.40
N TRP A 186 -5.31 8.28 -21.05
CA TRP A 186 -5.42 8.48 -22.51
C TRP A 186 -5.74 9.93 -22.79
#